data_AF-A0A1H1VD85-F1
#
_entry.id   AF-A0A1H1VD85-F1
#
_cell.length_a   1.000
_cell.length_b   1.000
_cell.length_c   1.000
_cell.angle_alpha   90.00
_cell.angle_beta   90.00
_cell.angle_gamma   90.00
#
_symmetry.space_group_name_H-M   'P 1'
#
loop_
_entity.id
_entity.type
_entity.pdbx_description
1 polymer ?
#
loop_
_entity_poly.entity_id
_entity_poly.type
_entity_poly.pdbx_seq_one_letter_code
_entity_poly.pdbx_strand_id
1 'polypeptide(L)'
;MQDNACASIGQVGYVSIEQPFGLQPPRVHCPICGQQQFVEQDDEYLETPCEHLAFVFGGEEDEFVYASADFSERFERFDAELDVRFPDDEARASAEYEEASSFYRDLFRQRLQDLGYGASLLALRITYGGMAEGSPVWFSDVYGFDYATIREEDA
;
A
#
# COMPACT_ATOMS: atom_id res chain seq x y z
N MET A 1 -11.53 -20.31 -13.67
CA MET A 1 -10.12 -19.90 -13.68
C MET A 1 -10.12 -18.48 -14.20
N GLN A 2 -10.05 -17.50 -13.31
CA GLN A 2 -10.02 -16.09 -13.69
C GLN A 2 -8.65 -15.80 -14.29
N ASP A 3 -8.66 -15.08 -15.41
CA ASP A 3 -7.47 -14.68 -16.14
C ASP A 3 -6.54 -13.90 -15.22
N ASN A 4 -5.36 -14.46 -14.95
CA ASN A 4 -4.22 -13.70 -14.42
C ASN A 4 -3.83 -12.70 -15.51
N ALA A 5 -4.49 -11.54 -15.51
CA ALA A 5 -4.17 -10.45 -16.41
C ALA A 5 -2.72 -10.04 -16.14
N CYS A 6 -1.84 -10.41 -17.09
CA CYS A 6 -0.51 -9.85 -17.22
C CYS A 6 -0.65 -8.32 -17.18
N ALA A 7 -0.04 -7.67 -16.19
CA ALA A 7 -0.03 -6.22 -16.11
C ALA A 7 0.48 -5.67 -17.44
N SER A 8 -0.31 -4.83 -18.11
CA SER A 8 0.15 -4.17 -19.33
C SER A 8 1.38 -3.34 -18.98
N ILE A 9 2.39 -3.41 -19.84
CA ILE A 9 3.68 -2.70 -19.71
C ILE A 9 3.43 -1.25 -19.27
N GLY A 10 4.02 -0.84 -18.14
CA GLY A 10 3.89 0.51 -17.57
C GLY A 10 2.96 0.63 -16.35
N GLN A 11 2.23 -0.41 -15.96
CA GLN A 11 1.32 -0.37 -14.81
C GLN A 11 1.97 -0.87 -13.52
N VAL A 12 1.51 -0.30 -12.40
CA VAL A 12 1.81 -0.79 -11.04
C VAL A 12 1.45 -2.26 -10.92
N GLY A 13 2.42 -3.05 -10.46
CA GLY A 13 2.19 -4.42 -10.03
C GLY A 13 1.33 -4.40 -8.78
N TYR A 14 0.15 -5.00 -8.83
CA TYR A 14 -0.76 -5.06 -7.68
C TYR A 14 -1.21 -6.50 -7.50
N VAL A 15 -0.79 -7.13 -6.41
CA VAL A 15 -1.07 -8.53 -6.11
C VAL A 15 -1.92 -8.59 -4.85
N SER A 16 -2.94 -9.46 -4.86
CA SER A 16 -3.82 -9.68 -3.73
C SER A 16 -3.66 -11.11 -3.20
N ILE A 17 -3.42 -11.23 -1.91
CA ILE A 17 -3.25 -12.50 -1.20
C ILE A 17 -4.32 -12.54 -0.12
N GLU A 18 -5.19 -13.55 -0.17
CA GLU A 18 -6.20 -13.78 0.87
C GLU A 18 -5.81 -15.00 1.71
N GLN A 19 -5.68 -14.79 3.01
CA GLN A 19 -5.38 -15.86 3.95
C GLN A 19 -6.66 -16.51 4.48
N PRO A 20 -6.62 -17.82 4.78
CA PRO A 20 -7.67 -18.47 5.56
C PRO A 20 -7.93 -17.76 6.89
N PHE A 21 -9.21 -17.76 7.30
CA PHE A 21 -9.64 -17.21 8.58
C PHE A 21 -8.94 -17.90 9.76
N GLY A 22 -8.53 -17.11 10.76
CA GLY A 22 -7.85 -17.57 11.97
C GLY A 22 -6.33 -17.70 11.84
N LEU A 23 -5.75 -17.39 10.67
CA LEU A 23 -4.31 -17.25 10.54
C LEU A 23 -3.83 -15.90 11.08
N GLN A 24 -2.66 -15.93 11.70
CA GLN A 24 -1.97 -14.71 12.10
C GLN A 24 -1.47 -13.95 10.86
N PRO A 25 -1.36 -12.60 10.95
CA PRO A 25 -0.76 -11.79 9.89
C PRO A 25 0.59 -12.40 9.46
N PRO A 26 0.87 -12.51 8.15
CA PRO A 26 2.12 -13.10 7.71
C PRO A 26 3.28 -12.15 7.96
N ARG A 27 4.45 -12.73 8.23
CA ARG A 27 5.71 -11.99 8.18
C ARG A 27 6.05 -11.66 6.74
N VAL A 28 5.90 -10.39 6.36
CA VAL A 28 6.21 -9.93 5.01
C VAL A 28 7.71 -9.81 4.84
N HIS A 29 8.23 -10.29 3.72
CA HIS A 29 9.64 -10.12 3.35
C HIS A 29 9.72 -9.28 2.09
N CYS A 30 10.76 -8.45 1.98
CA CYS A 30 11.03 -7.68 0.79
C CYS A 30 11.27 -8.64 -0.38
N PRO A 31 10.51 -8.54 -1.49
CA PRO A 31 10.68 -9.40 -2.64
C PRO A 31 11.96 -9.08 -3.45
N ILE A 32 12.64 -7.98 -3.13
CA ILE A 32 13.88 -7.55 -3.79
C ILE A 32 15.10 -8.11 -3.06
N CYS A 33 15.26 -7.85 -1.76
CA CYS A 33 16.45 -8.28 -1.00
C CYS A 33 16.21 -9.41 0.03
N GLY A 34 14.96 -9.82 0.24
CA GLY A 34 14.61 -10.87 1.21
C GLY A 34 14.58 -10.42 2.68
N GLN A 35 14.87 -9.16 3.01
CA GLN A 35 14.79 -8.67 4.38
C GLN A 35 13.34 -8.72 4.91
N GLN A 36 13.14 -9.25 6.12
CA GLN A 36 11.83 -9.21 6.77
C GLN A 36 11.42 -7.75 7.05
N GLN A 37 10.20 -7.38 6.66
CA GLN A 37 9.61 -6.09 6.97
C GLN A 37 8.98 -6.14 8.34
N PHE A 38 9.35 -5.19 9.20
CA PHE A 38 8.92 -5.04 10.59
C PHE A 38 9.16 -6.31 11.44
N VAL A 39 9.93 -6.15 12.51
CA VAL A 39 10.18 -7.24 13.46
C VAL A 39 9.46 -6.87 14.74
N GLU A 40 8.37 -7.59 15.05
CA GLU A 40 7.75 -7.54 16.37
C GLU A 40 8.76 -8.06 17.40
N GLN A 41 9.18 -7.20 18.32
CA GLN A 41 9.93 -7.57 19.52
C GLN A 41 9.28 -6.90 20.72
N ASP A 42 8.88 -7.69 21.72
CA ASP A 42 8.35 -7.21 23.00
C ASP A 42 7.17 -6.20 22.86
N ASP A 43 6.21 -6.51 21.99
CA ASP A 43 5.05 -5.67 21.64
C ASP A 43 5.41 -4.33 20.97
N GLU A 44 6.64 -4.16 20.49
CA GLU A 44 7.12 -3.01 19.73
C GLU A 44 7.57 -3.43 18.33
N TYR A 45 7.18 -2.67 17.30
CA TYR A 45 7.64 -2.89 15.93
C TYR A 45 9.03 -2.26 15.76
N LEU A 46 10.07 -3.09 15.64
CA LEU A 46 11.43 -2.59 15.46
C LEU A 46 11.63 -1.94 14.08
N GLU A 47 11.98 -0.66 14.11
CA GLU A 47 12.14 0.24 12.96
C GLU A 47 13.49 0.04 12.25
N THR A 48 13.58 -0.97 11.39
CA THR A 48 14.46 -0.86 10.20
C THR A 48 13.75 -1.43 8.99
N PRO A 49 12.71 -0.74 8.48
CA PRO A 49 12.13 -1.09 7.20
C PRO A 49 13.24 -1.14 6.14
N CYS A 50 13.10 -2.08 5.21
CA CYS A 50 14.08 -2.21 4.14
C CYS A 50 14.06 -0.96 3.24
N GLU A 51 15.20 -0.59 2.66
CA GLU A 51 15.30 0.56 1.75
C GLU A 51 14.36 0.48 0.53
N HIS A 52 13.94 -0.72 0.15
CA HIS A 52 13.01 -0.94 -0.96
C HIS A 52 11.54 -0.74 -0.58
N LEU A 53 11.21 -0.65 0.72
CA LEU A 53 9.83 -0.43 1.17
C LEU A 53 9.47 1.04 0.97
N ALA A 54 8.47 1.29 0.14
CA ALA A 54 7.96 2.63 -0.14
C ALA A 54 6.89 3.05 0.87
N PHE A 55 5.95 2.16 1.20
CA PHE A 55 4.88 2.44 2.16
C PHE A 55 4.27 1.16 2.74
N VAL A 56 3.56 1.31 3.85
CA VAL A 56 2.56 0.36 4.36
C VAL A 56 1.28 1.12 4.62
N PHE A 57 0.19 0.63 4.04
CA PHE A 57 -1.16 1.10 4.34
C PHE A 57 -1.86 0.08 5.24
N GLY A 58 -2.21 0.50 6.46
CA GLY A 58 -2.89 -0.32 7.46
C GLY A 58 -4.39 -0.32 7.20
N GLY A 59 -4.98 -1.49 6.98
CA GLY A 59 -6.41 -1.59 6.65
C GLY A 59 -7.33 -1.39 7.85
N GLU A 60 -6.80 -1.48 9.07
CA GLU A 60 -7.55 -1.24 10.31
C GLU A 60 -7.69 0.26 10.59
N GLU A 61 -6.60 1.00 10.43
CA GLU A 61 -6.51 2.44 10.66
C GLU A 61 -6.94 3.28 9.45
N ASP A 62 -7.03 2.66 8.26
CA ASP A 62 -7.28 3.33 6.97
C ASP A 62 -6.26 4.45 6.68
N GLU A 63 -5.00 4.22 7.07
CA GLU A 63 -3.92 5.20 6.97
C GLU A 63 -2.57 4.57 6.57
N PHE A 64 -1.62 5.42 6.15
CA PHE A 64 -0.24 5.00 5.94
C PHE A 64 0.51 4.90 7.26
N VAL A 65 0.62 3.68 7.80
CA VAL A 65 1.39 3.39 9.02
C VAL A 65 2.91 3.46 8.80
N TYR A 66 3.35 3.43 7.54
CA TYR A 66 4.72 3.71 7.14
C TYR A 66 4.76 4.38 5.77
N ALA A 67 5.65 5.35 5.60
CA ALA A 67 5.98 5.97 4.32
C ALA A 67 7.48 6.31 4.26
N SER A 68 8.12 5.97 3.15
CA SER A 68 9.47 6.43 2.84
C SER A 68 9.46 7.92 2.49
N ALA A 69 10.62 8.59 2.56
CA ALA A 69 10.71 10.01 2.21
C ALA A 69 10.26 10.30 0.77
N ASP A 70 10.61 9.44 -0.19
CA ASP A 70 10.19 9.57 -1.58
C ASP A 70 8.67 9.39 -1.73
N PHE A 71 8.09 8.42 -1.02
CA PHE A 71 6.63 8.23 -1.03
C PHE A 71 5.91 9.44 -0.43
N SER A 72 6.36 9.95 0.72
CA SER A 72 5.77 11.12 1.37
C SER A 72 5.79 12.35 0.46
N GLU A 73 6.91 12.64 -0.22
CA GLU A 73 6.99 13.77 -1.15
C GLU A 73 6.00 13.63 -2.32
N ARG A 74 5.87 12.42 -2.88
CA ARG A 74 4.88 12.17 -3.95
C ARG A 74 3.45 12.35 -3.45
N PHE A 75 3.18 11.88 -2.23
CA PHE A 75 1.86 11.97 -1.61
C PHE A 75 1.49 13.42 -1.28
N GLU A 76 2.41 14.21 -0.73
CA GLU A 76 2.20 15.65 -0.48
C GLU A 76 1.89 16.41 -1.77
N ARG A 77 2.58 16.08 -2.88
CA ARG A 77 2.25 16.67 -4.19
C ARG A 77 0.84 16.32 -4.64
N PHE A 78 0.44 15.06 -4.46
CA PHE A 78 -0.91 14.61 -4.79
C PHE A 78 -1.97 15.32 -3.94
N ASP A 79 -1.76 15.46 -2.64
CA ASP A 79 -2.66 16.21 -1.75
C ASP A 79 -2.76 17.68 -2.16
N ALA A 80 -1.63 18.31 -2.51
CA ALA A 80 -1.64 19.69 -3.00
C ALA A 80 -2.43 19.84 -4.32
N GLU A 81 -2.37 18.84 -5.22
CA GLU A 81 -3.18 18.82 -6.44
C GLU A 81 -4.68 18.66 -6.12
N LEU A 82 -5.03 17.84 -5.12
CA LEU A 82 -6.41 17.73 -4.62
C LEU A 82 -6.89 19.06 -4.03
N ASP A 83 -6.07 19.75 -3.24
CA ASP A 83 -6.42 21.05 -2.67
C ASP A 83 -6.67 22.12 -3.74
N VAL A 84 -5.91 22.09 -4.83
CA VAL A 84 -6.13 22.99 -5.97
C VAL A 84 -7.44 22.65 -6.70
N ARG A 85 -7.75 21.35 -6.85
CA ARG A 85 -8.96 20.87 -7.54
C ARG A 85 -10.23 21.06 -6.70
N PHE A 86 -10.13 20.92 -5.39
CA PHE A 86 -11.22 20.97 -4.42
C PHE A 86 -10.90 22.00 -3.31
N PRO A 87 -11.00 23.31 -3.61
CA PRO A 87 -10.44 24.35 -2.76
C PRO A 87 -11.22 24.61 -1.45
N ASP A 88 -12.50 24.23 -1.39
CA ASP A 88 -13.40 24.53 -0.28
C ASP A 88 -14.13 23.29 0.25
N ASP A 89 -14.77 23.44 1.43
CA ASP A 89 -15.45 22.35 2.13
C ASP A 89 -16.65 21.79 1.33
N GLU A 90 -17.30 22.62 0.51
CA GLU A 90 -18.41 22.17 -0.34
C GLU A 90 -17.90 21.25 -1.45
N ALA A 91 -16.77 21.61 -2.09
CA ALA A 91 -16.11 20.76 -3.06
C ALA A 91 -15.58 19.45 -2.44
N ARG A 92 -15.04 19.49 -1.22
CA ARG A 92 -14.56 18.29 -0.49
C ARG A 92 -15.68 17.40 0.04
N ALA A 93 -16.91 17.89 0.14
CA ALA A 93 -18.09 17.08 0.46
C ALA A 93 -18.69 16.38 -0.77
N SER A 94 -18.12 16.56 -1.96
CA SER A 94 -18.61 15.93 -3.18
C SER A 94 -18.18 14.47 -3.32
N ALA A 95 -19.00 13.66 -3.98
CA ALA A 95 -18.63 12.30 -4.36
C ALA A 95 -17.39 12.26 -5.28
N GLU A 96 -17.13 13.34 -6.02
CA GLU A 96 -15.94 13.47 -6.87
C GLU A 96 -14.66 13.60 -6.02
N TYR A 97 -14.71 14.33 -4.90
CA TYR A 97 -13.60 14.38 -3.95
C TYR A 97 -13.41 13.02 -3.28
N GLU A 98 -14.49 12.39 -2.80
CA GLU A 98 -14.42 11.06 -2.17
C GLU A 98 -13.79 10.03 -3.11
N GLU A 99 -14.17 10.01 -4.39
CA GLU A 99 -13.53 9.17 -5.40
C GLU A 99 -12.06 9.57 -5.60
N ALA A 100 -11.77 10.88 -5.70
CA ALA A 100 -10.42 11.39 -5.97
C ALA A 100 -9.42 11.16 -4.82
N SER A 101 -9.84 11.33 -3.56
CA SER A 101 -8.97 11.25 -2.38
C SER A 101 -8.88 9.84 -1.81
N SER A 102 -9.84 8.97 -2.12
CA SER A 102 -9.89 7.65 -1.49
C SER A 102 -8.83 6.68 -2.01
N PHE A 103 -8.25 5.93 -1.05
CA PHE A 103 -7.42 4.75 -1.24
C PHE A 103 -8.22 3.45 -1.03
N TYR A 104 -9.47 3.37 -1.49
CA TYR A 104 -10.21 2.09 -1.48
C TYR A 104 -9.55 1.04 -2.38
N ARG A 105 -9.79 -0.25 -2.07
CA ARG A 105 -9.21 -1.44 -2.73
C ARG A 105 -9.15 -1.36 -4.25
N ASP A 106 -10.17 -0.78 -4.89
CA ASP A 106 -10.28 -0.74 -6.36
C ASP A 106 -9.56 0.46 -6.99
N LEU A 107 -9.39 1.55 -6.24
CA LEU A 107 -8.71 2.78 -6.69
C LEU A 107 -7.23 2.82 -6.31
N PHE A 108 -6.81 2.04 -5.31
CA PHE A 108 -5.44 2.02 -4.80
C PHE A 108 -4.39 1.88 -5.92
N ARG A 109 -4.64 0.96 -6.86
CA ARG A 109 -3.75 0.74 -8.01
C ARG A 109 -3.63 1.98 -8.89
N GLN A 110 -4.74 2.66 -9.15
CA GLN A 110 -4.77 3.88 -9.93
C GLN A 110 -4.06 5.02 -9.19
N ARG A 111 -4.28 5.16 -7.88
CA ARG A 111 -3.61 6.18 -7.07
C ARG A 111 -2.09 6.02 -7.07
N LEU A 112 -1.59 4.80 -6.98
CA LEU A 112 -0.16 4.53 -7.12
C LEU A 112 0.38 4.90 -8.51
N GLN A 113 -0.44 4.79 -9.55
CA GLN A 113 -0.07 5.27 -10.90
C GLN A 113 -0.04 6.79 -10.95
N ASP A 114 -1.03 7.47 -10.34
CA ASP A 114 -1.10 8.94 -10.26
C ASP A 114 0.10 9.51 -9.48
N LEU A 115 0.59 8.79 -8.46
CA LEU A 115 1.83 9.10 -7.72
C LEU A 115 3.11 8.88 -8.55
N GLY A 116 3.00 8.38 -9.78
CA GLY A 116 4.11 8.28 -10.73
C GLY A 116 5.02 7.06 -10.53
N TYR A 117 4.56 6.02 -9.83
CA TYR A 117 5.36 4.79 -9.67
C TYR A 117 5.39 3.91 -10.93
N GLY A 118 4.31 3.91 -11.72
CA GLY A 118 4.26 3.14 -12.96
C GLY A 118 4.67 1.67 -12.77
N ALA A 119 5.52 1.13 -13.64
CA ALA A 119 5.95 -0.27 -13.59
C ALA A 119 7.07 -0.57 -12.56
N SER A 120 7.58 0.41 -11.82
CA SER A 120 8.65 0.15 -10.84
C SER A 120 8.11 -0.31 -9.49
N LEU A 121 6.80 -0.24 -9.24
CA LEU A 121 6.24 -0.58 -7.94
C LEU A 121 5.46 -1.88 -7.95
N LEU A 122 5.69 -2.69 -6.92
CA LEU A 122 4.86 -3.83 -6.54
C LEU A 122 4.13 -3.53 -5.23
N ALA A 123 2.81 -3.44 -5.29
CA ALA A 123 1.94 -3.40 -4.12
C ALA A 123 1.41 -4.82 -3.81
N LEU A 124 1.64 -5.28 -2.58
CA LEU A 124 1.12 -6.54 -2.05
C LEU A 124 -0.01 -6.24 -1.07
N ARG A 125 -1.25 -6.50 -1.46
CA ARG A 125 -2.38 -6.51 -0.53
C ARG A 125 -2.50 -7.87 0.11
N ILE A 126 -2.47 -7.92 1.43
CA ILE A 126 -2.63 -9.14 2.22
C ILE A 126 -3.88 -8.99 3.07
N THR A 127 -4.88 -9.83 2.80
CA THR A 127 -6.11 -9.90 3.57
C THR A 127 -6.04 -11.07 4.55
N TYR A 128 -6.24 -10.81 5.83
CA TYR A 128 -6.27 -11.81 6.89
C TYR A 128 -7.44 -11.51 7.84
N GLY A 129 -7.87 -12.49 8.62
CA GLY A 129 -9.06 -12.35 9.45
C GLY A 129 -9.03 -13.21 10.68
N GLY A 130 -9.67 -12.71 11.74
CA GLY A 130 -9.70 -13.33 13.06
C GLY A 130 -10.98 -12.97 13.81
N MET A 131 -10.98 -13.22 15.12
CA MET A 131 -12.10 -12.89 16.00
C MET A 131 -11.78 -11.63 16.79
N ALA A 132 -12.67 -10.63 16.73
CA ALA A 132 -12.65 -9.46 17.61
C ALA A 132 -14.04 -9.29 18.22
N GLU A 133 -14.10 -9.10 19.55
CA GLU A 133 -15.36 -8.91 20.30
C GLU A 133 -16.46 -9.96 20.00
N GLY A 134 -16.06 -11.20 19.70
CA GLY A 134 -17.00 -12.30 19.39
C GLY A 134 -17.55 -12.29 17.96
N SER A 135 -17.07 -11.41 17.09
CA SER A 135 -17.43 -11.35 15.67
C SER A 135 -16.21 -11.60 14.77
N PRO A 136 -16.40 -12.21 13.59
CA PRO A 136 -15.33 -12.32 12.61
C PRO A 136 -15.01 -10.95 12.02
N VAL A 137 -13.73 -10.61 12.01
CA VAL A 137 -13.19 -9.37 11.42
C VAL A 137 -12.14 -9.72 10.37
N TRP A 138 -12.03 -8.88 9.35
CA TRP A 138 -11.08 -9.02 8.25
C TRP A 138 -10.35 -7.69 8.06
N PHE A 139 -9.05 -7.76 7.90
CA PHE A 139 -8.16 -6.62 7.68
C PHE A 139 -7.42 -6.80 6.37
N SER A 140 -6.93 -5.71 5.79
CA SER A 140 -6.17 -5.76 4.54
C SER A 140 -5.07 -4.72 4.55
N ASP A 141 -3.83 -5.18 4.72
CA ASP A 141 -2.68 -4.31 4.65
C ASP A 141 -2.09 -4.31 3.26
N VAL A 142 -1.54 -3.17 2.84
CA VAL A 142 -0.89 -3.02 1.54
C VAL A 142 0.56 -2.60 1.73
N TYR A 143 1.48 -3.44 1.26
CA TYR A 143 2.92 -3.17 1.28
C TYR A 143 3.39 -2.77 -0.12
N GLY A 144 3.96 -1.57 -0.26
CA GLY A 144 4.53 -1.09 -1.51
C GLY A 144 6.04 -1.27 -1.55
N PHE A 145 6.55 -1.99 -2.55
CA PHE A 145 7.99 -2.16 -2.80
C PHE A 145 8.40 -1.51 -4.11
N ASP A 146 9.34 -0.57 -4.07
CA ASP A 146 9.81 0.16 -5.25
C ASP A 146 11.10 -0.46 -5.81
N TYR A 147 10.98 -1.12 -6.96
CA TYR A 147 12.07 -1.74 -7.70
C TYR A 147 12.99 -0.71 -8.38
N ALA A 148 12.61 0.57 -8.46
CA ALA A 148 13.53 1.61 -8.92
C ALA A 148 14.73 1.80 -7.97
N THR A 149 14.62 1.30 -6.73
CA THR A 149 15.69 1.35 -5.73
C THR A 149 16.72 0.22 -5.86
N ILE A 150 16.52 -0.72 -6.80
CA ILE A 150 17.51 -1.75 -7.11
C ILE A 150 18.81 -1.08 -7.57
N ARG A 151 19.89 -1.30 -6.84
CA ARG A 151 21.23 -0.84 -7.24
C ARG A 151 21.73 -1.69 -8.41
N GLU A 152 22.50 -1.10 -9.33
CA GLU A 152 23.06 -1.81 -10.50
C GLU A 152 23.92 -3.04 -10.13
N GLU A 153 24.37 -3.15 -8.88
CA GLU A 153 25.15 -4.29 -8.37
C GLU A 153 24.29 -5.51 -7.98
N ASP A 154 22.96 -5.35 -7.86
CA ASP A 154 22.00 -6.39 -7.49
C ASP A 154 21.22 -6.96 -8.69
N ALA A 155 21.56 -6.57 -9.93
CA ALA A 155 20.88 -6.94 -11.19
C ALA A 155 21.58 -8.04 -11.99
#